data_AF-A0A5F2GJL0-F1
#
_entry.id   AF-A0A5F2GJL0-F1
#
_cell.length_a   1.000
_cell.length_b   1.000
_cell.length_c   1.000
_cell.angle_alpha   90.00
_cell.angle_beta   90.00
_cell.angle_gamma   90.00
#
_symmetry.space_group_name_H-M   'P 1'
#
loop_
_entity.id
_entity.type
_entity.pdbx_description
1 polymer ?
#
loop_
_entity_poly.entity_id
_entity_poly.type
_entity_poly.pdbx_seq_one_letter_code
_entity_poly.pdbx_strand_id
1 'polypeptide(L)' 'MADDETKRDFRDRDRVSADEDYEVEYFAQKVGLTAQQVRELIAKHGNDRETLERAARKLRG' A
#
# COMPACT_ATOMS: atom_id res chain seq x y z
N MET A 1 -25.86 -18.09 -13.31
CA MET A 1 -24.47 -18.57 -13.28
C MET A 1 -23.75 -17.71 -12.27
N ALA A 2 -23.03 -18.30 -11.32
CA ALA A 2 -22.35 -17.59 -10.25
C ALA A 2 -21.08 -16.94 -10.81
N ASP A 3 -20.88 -15.66 -10.52
CA ASP A 3 -19.64 -14.97 -10.86
C ASP A 3 -18.47 -15.64 -10.12
N ASP A 4 -17.60 -16.30 -10.88
CA ASP A 4 -16.32 -16.80 -10.40
C ASP A 4 -15.41 -15.62 -10.05
N GLU A 5 -15.54 -15.09 -8.82
CA GLU A 5 -14.62 -14.11 -8.19
C GLU A 5 -13.19 -14.67 -7.93
N THR A 6 -12.85 -15.81 -8.52
CA THR A 6 -11.60 -16.55 -8.30
C THR A 6 -10.47 -16.15 -9.24
N LYS A 7 -10.74 -15.24 -10.20
CA LYS A 7 -9.72 -14.57 -11.02
C LYS A 7 -9.47 -13.13 -10.55
N ARG A 8 -9.36 -12.91 -9.24
CA ARG A 8 -8.77 -11.67 -8.74
C ARG A 8 -7.27 -11.79 -8.94
N ASP A 9 -6.74 -11.11 -9.95
CA ASP A 9 -5.31 -11.06 -10.23
C ASP A 9 -4.56 -10.68 -8.95
N PHE A 10 -3.90 -11.67 -8.33
CA PHE A 10 -3.24 -11.52 -7.03
C PHE A 10 -1.99 -10.63 -7.13
N ARG A 11 -1.57 -10.22 -8.34
CA ARG A 11 -0.30 -9.51 -8.52
C ARG A 11 -0.38 -8.03 -8.18
N ASP A 12 -1.55 -7.41 -8.32
CA ASP A 12 -1.71 -5.98 -8.03
C ASP A 12 -1.94 -5.70 -6.52
N ARG A 13 -2.38 -6.69 -5.72
CA ARG A 13 -2.57 -6.51 -4.27
C ARG A 13 -1.29 -6.31 -3.47
N ASP A 14 -0.15 -6.63 -4.05
CA ASP A 14 1.18 -6.49 -3.44
C ASP A 14 1.77 -5.08 -3.62
N ARG A 15 1.11 -4.19 -4.35
CA ARG A 15 1.58 -2.82 -4.56
C ARG A 15 0.61 -1.78 -4.02
N VAL A 16 1.14 -0.61 -3.72
CA VAL A 16 0.37 0.57 -3.31
C VAL A 16 0.62 1.67 -4.34
N SER A 17 -0.37 1.96 -5.18
CA SER A 17 -0.25 3.00 -6.20
C SER A 17 -0.14 4.37 -5.53
N ALA A 18 0.96 5.10 -5.77
CA ALA A 18 1.14 6.45 -5.21
C ALA A 18 0.28 7.51 -5.89
N ASP A 19 -0.21 7.21 -7.10
CA ASP A 19 -1.04 8.09 -7.92
C ASP A 19 -2.52 8.03 -7.49
N GLU A 20 -2.94 6.93 -6.87
CA GLU A 20 -4.30 6.75 -6.38
C GLU A 20 -4.39 7.21 -4.92
N ASP A 21 -4.89 8.43 -4.70
CA ASP A 21 -5.11 9.00 -3.36
C ASP A 21 -5.82 8.02 -2.41
N TYR A 22 -6.83 7.30 -2.90
CA TYR A 22 -7.57 6.33 -2.10
C TYR A 22 -6.69 5.18 -1.58
N GLU A 23 -5.77 4.65 -2.39
CA GLU A 23 -4.86 3.59 -1.95
C GLU A 23 -3.84 4.10 -0.94
N VAL A 24 -3.30 5.30 -1.18
CA VAL A 24 -2.37 5.97 -0.28
C VAL A 24 -3.03 6.24 1.07
N GLU A 25 -4.25 6.77 1.09
CA GLU A 25 -5.00 7.05 2.32
C GLU A 25 -5.38 5.77 3.06
N TYR A 26 -5.82 4.73 2.34
CA TYR A 26 -6.15 3.44 2.94
C TYR A 26 -4.90 2.80 3.58
N PHE A 27 -3.78 2.82 2.87
CA PHE A 27 -2.52 2.28 3.38
C PHE A 27 -2.01 3.10 4.56
N ALA A 28 -2.07 4.44 4.48
CA ALA A 28 -1.71 5.36 5.54
C ALA A 28 -2.48 5.06 6.83
N GLN A 29 -3.80 4.83 6.75
CA GLN A 29 -4.60 4.42 7.91
C GLN A 29 -4.17 3.06 8.46
N LYS A 30 -3.88 2.08 7.59
CA LYS A 30 -3.45 0.73 7.99
C LYS A 30 -2.15 0.74 8.78
N VAL A 31 -1.13 1.45 8.28
CA VAL A 31 0.17 1.56 8.97
C VAL A 31 0.20 2.69 10.00
N GLY A 32 -0.85 3.51 10.01
CA GLY A 32 -1.07 4.72 10.80
C GLY A 32 0.03 5.77 10.61
N LEU A 33 0.32 6.05 9.35
CA LEU A 33 1.11 7.19 8.89
C LEU A 33 0.17 8.21 8.23
N THR A 34 0.69 9.37 7.84
CA THR A 34 -0.04 10.31 6.98
C THR A 34 0.08 9.91 5.50
N ALA A 35 -0.87 10.32 4.66
CA ALA A 35 -0.79 10.09 3.22
C ALA A 35 0.52 10.65 2.60
N GLN A 36 1.00 11.79 3.13
CA GLN A 36 2.27 12.37 2.73
C GLN A 36 3.46 11.46 3.07
N GLN A 37 3.51 10.92 4.29
CA GLN A 37 4.57 9.99 4.69
C GLN A 37 4.55 8.70 3.86
N VAL A 38 3.36 8.21 3.48
CA VAL A 38 3.23 7.05 2.59
C VAL A 38 3.77 7.37 1.20
N ARG A 39 3.46 8.54 0.62
CA ARG A 39 4.03 8.96 -0.66
C ARG A 39 5.56 9.06 -0.61
N GLU A 40 6.10 9.62 0.47
CA GLU A 40 7.55 9.69 0.68
C GLU A 40 8.18 8.29 0.81
N LEU A 41 7.53 7.38 1.54
CA LEU A 41 7.95 5.98 1.64
C LEU A 41 7.92 5.28 0.28
N ILE A 42 6.89 5.49 -0.53
CA ILE A 42 6.78 4.93 -1.88
C ILE A 42 7.88 5.50 -2.78
N ALA A 43 8.15 6.81 -2.71
CA ALA A 43 9.23 7.42 -3.47
C ALA A 43 10.62 6.88 -3.07
N LYS A 44 10.82 6.52 -1.80
CA LYS A 44 12.10 6.06 -1.26
C LYS A 44 12.35 4.56 -1.42
N HIS A 45 11.32 3.74 -1.23
CA HIS A 45 11.43 2.29 -1.14
C HIS A 45 10.73 1.56 -2.29
N GLY A 46 10.00 2.28 -3.15
CA GLY A 46 9.11 1.72 -4.15
C GLY A 46 7.71 1.47 -3.61
N ASN A 47 6.81 1.05 -4.49
CA ASN A 47 5.41 0.81 -4.17
C ASN A 47 5.12 -0.60 -3.63
N ASP A 48 6.14 -1.36 -3.24
CA ASP A 48 5.98 -2.71 -2.71
C ASP A 48 5.40 -2.69 -1.28
N ARG A 49 4.24 -3.33 -1.11
CA ARG A 49 3.46 -3.25 0.13
C ARG A 49 4.22 -3.81 1.33
N GLU A 50 4.85 -4.97 1.19
CA GLU A 50 5.60 -5.60 2.29
C GLU A 50 6.76 -4.69 2.74
N THR A 51 7.46 -4.10 1.76
CA THR A 51 8.55 -3.16 2.01
C THR A 51 8.06 -1.91 2.74
N LEU A 52 6.93 -1.33 2.30
CA LEU A 52 6.32 -0.16 2.93
C LEU A 52 5.84 -0.47 4.35
N GLU A 53 5.24 -1.64 4.60
CA GLU A 53 4.81 -2.04 5.94
C GLU A 53 6.00 -2.22 6.89
N ARG A 54 7.10 -2.81 6.40
CA ARG A 54 8.34 -2.96 7.17
C ARG A 54 8.98 -1.60 7.47
N ALA A 55 9.01 -0.69 6.50
CA ALA A 55 9.54 0.64 6.67
C ALA A 55 8.68 1.48 7.63
N ALA A 56 7.36 1.41 7.52
CA ALA A 56 6.43 2.09 8.41
C ALA A 56 6.55 1.59 9.86
N ARG A 57 6.73 0.28 10.08
CA ARG A 57 7.02 -0.27 11.41
C ARG A 57 8.30 0.31 12.03
N LYS A 58 9.35 0.52 11.23
CA LYS A 58 10.61 1.14 11.70
C LYS A 58 10.49 2.62 12.03
N LEU A 59 9.52 3.33 11.45
CA LEU A 59 9.27 4.75 11.74
C LEU A 59 8.44 4.96 13.02
N ARG A 60 7.73 3.92 13.48
CA ARG A 60 6.88 3.95 14.68
C ARG A 60 7.54 3.39 15.94
N GLY A 61 8.64 2.66 15.81
CA GLY A 61 9.43 2.13 16.93
C GLY A 61 10.60 3.03 17.25
#